data_AF-A0A965EX59-F1
#
_entry.id   AF-A0A965EX59-F1
#
_cell.length_a   1.000
_cell.length_b   1.000
_cell.length_c   1.000
_cell.angle_alpha   90.00
_cell.angle_beta   90.00
_cell.angle_gamma   90.00
#
_symmetry.space_group_name_H-M   'P 1'
#
loop_
_entity.id
_entity.type
_entity.pdbx_description
1 polymer ?
#
loop_
_entity_poly.entity_id
_entity_poly.type
_entity_poly.pdbx_seq_one_letter_code
_entity_poly.pdbx_strand_id
1 'polypeptide(L)'
;AAARTEVAALAARISELTDALHRDEVAKAQAALRIEQLEQNVLEQFGMAADDLVAEYGPDVALPPSELEMAEYEQARERGEQVTAPAPMPFDRATQERRAKRAERDLAELGRVNPLALEEFAALEERYNFLSTQLEDVKSARKDLLDVIADVDARILQVFTEAFDDVAREFSDVFAALFPGGEGRLLLSDPDDLLATGVEVEARPPGKKIKRLSLLSGGEKSLTAVAMLVAIFRARPSPFYVMDEVEAALDDINLRRLLGLFEQLRAQSQLLVITHQKPTMEIADALYGVSMQGDGISTVISQRIRGETLVASGQS
;
A
#
# COMPACT_ATOMS: atom_id res chain seq x y z
N ALA A 1 -102.01 -1.32 68.77
CA ALA A 1 -101.00 -2.37 68.52
C ALA A 1 -100.72 -2.51 67.02
N ALA A 2 -101.74 -2.75 66.18
CA ALA A 2 -101.60 -2.92 64.73
C ALA A 2 -100.83 -1.80 63.98
N ALA A 3 -101.12 -0.52 64.26
CA ALA A 3 -100.42 0.59 63.62
C ALA A 3 -98.92 0.67 63.96
N ARG A 4 -98.49 0.22 65.15
CA ARG A 4 -97.06 0.20 65.53
C ARG A 4 -96.29 -0.90 64.81
N THR A 5 -96.93 -2.06 64.62
CA THR A 5 -96.36 -3.18 63.83
C THR A 5 -96.26 -2.83 62.35
N GLU A 6 -97.21 -2.08 61.80
CA GLU A 6 -97.18 -1.62 60.41
C GLU A 6 -96.07 -0.58 60.18
N VAL A 7 -95.90 0.39 61.08
CA VAL A 7 -94.78 1.36 61.04
C VAL A 7 -93.43 0.66 61.14
N ALA A 8 -93.29 -0.36 62.02
CA ALA A 8 -92.06 -1.13 62.13
C ALA A 8 -91.76 -1.95 60.87
N ALA A 9 -92.77 -2.54 60.23
CA ALA A 9 -92.61 -3.27 58.98
C ALA A 9 -92.23 -2.35 57.81
N LEU A 10 -92.86 -1.16 57.71
CA LEU A 10 -92.50 -0.16 56.69
C LEU A 10 -91.09 0.41 56.93
N ALA A 11 -90.69 0.64 58.18
CA ALA A 11 -89.33 1.08 58.51
C ALA A 11 -88.28 0.02 58.16
N ALA A 12 -88.54 -1.26 58.44
CA ALA A 12 -87.66 -2.36 58.02
C ALA A 12 -87.55 -2.43 56.49
N ARG A 13 -88.67 -2.26 55.77
CA ARG A 13 -88.67 -2.26 54.30
C ARG A 13 -87.90 -1.07 53.71
N ILE A 14 -88.00 0.11 54.33
CA ILE A 14 -87.21 1.29 53.94
C ILE A 14 -85.71 1.02 54.16
N SER A 15 -85.33 0.41 55.29
CA SER A 15 -83.93 0.05 55.56
C SER A 15 -83.38 -0.93 54.52
N GLU A 16 -84.12 -2.01 54.22
CA GLU A 16 -83.73 -2.98 53.18
C GLU A 16 -83.55 -2.34 51.80
N LEU A 17 -84.48 -1.46 51.42
CA LEU A 17 -84.41 -0.73 50.14
C LEU A 17 -83.25 0.26 50.12
N THR A 18 -82.93 0.90 51.24
CA THR A 18 -81.80 1.82 51.37
C THR A 18 -80.46 1.07 51.26
N ASP A 19 -80.34 -0.09 51.91
CA ASP A 19 -79.14 -0.93 51.82
C ASP A 19 -78.98 -1.55 50.43
N ALA A 20 -80.09 -1.87 49.75
CA ALA A 20 -80.06 -2.28 48.34
C ALA A 20 -79.59 -1.14 47.43
N LEU A 21 -80.14 0.07 47.59
CA LEU A 21 -79.73 1.25 46.82
C LEU A 21 -78.25 1.57 47.04
N HIS A 22 -77.77 1.56 48.27
CA HIS A 22 -76.37 1.86 48.57
C HIS A 22 -75.42 0.83 47.96
N ARG A 23 -75.79 -0.46 47.95
CA ARG A 23 -75.02 -1.51 47.26
C ARG A 23 -74.95 -1.27 45.76
N ASP A 24 -76.07 -0.88 45.14
CA ASP A 24 -76.12 -0.58 43.71
C ASP A 24 -75.32 0.67 43.36
N GLU A 25 -75.34 1.71 44.20
CA GLU A 25 -74.52 2.91 44.05
C GLU A 25 -73.02 2.61 44.11
N VAL A 26 -72.60 1.79 45.08
CA VAL A 26 -71.21 1.34 45.20
C VAL A 26 -70.81 0.50 43.98
N ALA A 27 -71.66 -0.43 43.54
CA ALA A 27 -71.39 -1.25 42.35
C ALA A 27 -71.28 -0.40 41.09
N LYS A 28 -72.13 0.62 40.93
CA LYS A 28 -72.07 1.57 39.81
C LYS A 28 -70.80 2.40 39.84
N ALA A 29 -70.38 2.90 41.00
CA ALA A 29 -69.14 3.65 41.15
C ALA A 29 -67.90 2.79 40.83
N GLN A 30 -67.89 1.54 41.30
CA GLN A 30 -66.83 0.57 40.97
C GLN A 30 -66.77 0.26 39.48
N ALA A 31 -67.92 0.05 38.84
CA ALA A 31 -68.00 -0.18 37.40
C ALA A 31 -67.50 1.03 36.60
N ALA A 32 -67.88 2.25 36.99
CA ALA A 32 -67.42 3.48 36.34
C ALA A 32 -65.89 3.63 36.42
N LEU A 33 -65.31 3.42 37.59
CA LEU A 33 -63.86 3.48 37.78
C LEU A 33 -63.13 2.38 36.99
N ARG A 34 -63.73 1.18 36.89
CA ARG A 34 -63.17 0.09 36.09
C ARG A 34 -63.17 0.41 34.59
N ILE A 35 -64.22 1.05 34.10
CA ILE A 35 -64.32 1.51 32.71
C ILE A 35 -63.24 2.56 32.43
N GLU A 36 -63.12 3.58 33.29
CA GLU A 36 -62.10 4.63 33.15
C GLU A 36 -60.68 4.06 33.11
N GLN A 37 -60.38 3.09 33.99
CA GLN A 37 -59.10 2.38 33.97
C GLN A 37 -58.86 1.63 32.66
N LEU A 38 -59.88 0.97 32.11
CA LEU A 38 -59.76 0.25 30.84
C LEU A 38 -59.55 1.22 29.68
N GLU A 39 -60.26 2.34 29.65
CA GLU A 39 -60.11 3.38 28.64
C GLU A 39 -58.69 3.97 28.64
N GLN A 40 -58.14 4.28 29.82
CA GLN A 40 -56.76 4.75 29.95
C GLN A 40 -55.76 3.71 29.44
N ASN A 41 -55.92 2.44 29.83
CA ASN A 41 -55.05 1.36 29.35
C ASN A 41 -55.11 1.20 27.83
N VAL A 42 -56.30 1.30 27.23
CA VAL A 42 -56.47 1.21 25.76
C VAL A 42 -55.76 2.35 25.07
N LEU A 43 -55.89 3.58 25.58
CA LEU A 43 -55.23 4.74 25.01
C LEU A 43 -53.69 4.62 25.10
N GLU A 44 -53.17 4.17 26.24
CA GLU A 44 -51.72 4.00 26.45
C GLU A 44 -51.13 2.88 25.59
N GLN A 45 -51.82 1.75 25.44
CA GLN A 45 -51.29 0.59 24.73
C GLN A 45 -51.47 0.68 23.21
N PHE A 46 -52.62 1.17 22.76
CA PHE A 46 -53.01 1.13 21.35
C PHE A 46 -53.08 2.51 20.70
N GLY A 47 -52.99 3.60 21.47
CA GLY A 47 -53.01 4.97 20.95
C GLY A 47 -54.36 5.39 20.36
N MET A 48 -55.46 4.73 20.75
CA MET A 48 -56.81 4.96 20.22
C MET A 48 -57.86 5.05 21.33
N ALA A 49 -59.01 5.65 21.04
CA ALA A 49 -60.13 5.69 21.97
C ALA A 49 -60.80 4.30 22.10
N ALA A 50 -61.39 4.01 23.25
CA ALA A 50 -62.02 2.71 23.51
C ALA A 50 -63.20 2.44 22.57
N ASP A 51 -64.00 3.46 22.25
CA ASP A 51 -65.12 3.34 21.31
C ASP A 51 -64.64 2.98 19.90
N ASP A 52 -63.55 3.58 19.44
CA ASP A 52 -62.94 3.28 18.13
C ASP A 52 -62.36 1.86 18.10
N LEU A 53 -61.70 1.43 19.18
CA LEU A 53 -61.18 0.06 19.31
C LEU A 53 -62.31 -0.97 19.18
N VAL A 54 -63.46 -0.75 19.83
CA VAL A 54 -64.60 -1.66 19.75
C VAL A 54 -65.27 -1.59 18.38
N ALA A 55 -65.38 -0.40 17.79
CA ALA A 55 -66.00 -0.20 16.48
C ALA A 55 -65.20 -0.84 15.34
N GLU A 56 -63.86 -0.81 15.41
CA GLU A 56 -62.98 -1.32 14.36
C GLU A 56 -62.46 -2.74 14.63
N TYR A 57 -62.30 -3.15 15.89
CA TYR A 57 -61.68 -4.41 16.29
C TYR A 57 -62.51 -5.23 17.28
N GLY A 58 -63.78 -4.88 17.46
CA GLY A 58 -64.70 -5.61 18.31
C GLY A 58 -65.02 -7.01 17.78
N PRO A 59 -65.55 -7.92 18.63
CA PRO A 59 -65.91 -9.29 18.23
C PRO A 59 -66.96 -9.37 17.11
N ASP A 60 -67.78 -8.33 16.95
CA ASP A 60 -68.81 -8.24 15.91
C ASP A 60 -68.26 -7.75 14.57
N VAL A 61 -66.99 -7.30 14.53
CA VAL A 61 -66.31 -6.88 13.31
C VAL A 61 -65.64 -8.09 12.66
N ALA A 62 -65.93 -8.29 11.36
CA ALA A 62 -65.31 -9.38 10.62
C ALA A 62 -63.81 -9.13 10.45
N LEU A 63 -63.02 -10.18 10.64
CA LEU A 63 -61.59 -10.14 10.45
C LEU A 63 -61.25 -10.17 8.95
N PRO A 64 -60.12 -9.57 8.55
CA PRO A 64 -59.63 -9.75 7.19
C PRO A 64 -59.41 -11.24 6.90
N PRO A 65 -59.50 -11.66 5.62
CA PRO A 65 -59.19 -13.03 5.20
C PRO A 65 -57.77 -13.46 5.63
N SER A 66 -57.52 -14.76 5.67
CA SER A 66 -56.23 -15.26 6.16
C SER A 66 -55.07 -14.81 5.26
N GLU A 67 -53.87 -14.70 5.83
CA GLU A 67 -52.67 -14.30 5.09
C GLU A 67 -52.39 -15.22 3.88
N LEU A 68 -52.73 -16.51 3.99
CA LEU A 68 -52.60 -17.48 2.90
C LEU A 68 -53.62 -17.22 1.78
N GLU A 69 -54.89 -17.01 2.13
CA GLU A 69 -55.95 -16.71 1.14
C GLU A 69 -55.67 -15.38 0.41
N MET A 70 -55.16 -14.39 1.14
CA MET A 70 -54.74 -13.11 0.55
C MET A 70 -53.54 -13.27 -0.38
N ALA A 71 -52.52 -14.04 0.02
CA ALA A 71 -51.35 -14.30 -0.81
C ALA A 71 -51.71 -15.09 -2.09
N GLU A 72 -52.60 -16.07 -1.99
CA GLU A 72 -53.10 -16.82 -3.14
C GLU A 72 -53.89 -15.92 -4.11
N TYR A 73 -54.74 -15.04 -3.57
CA TYR A 73 -55.48 -14.04 -4.34
C TYR A 73 -54.54 -13.06 -5.06
N GLU A 74 -53.53 -12.53 -4.37
CA GLU A 74 -52.56 -11.58 -4.94
C GLU A 74 -51.74 -12.24 -6.07
N GLN A 75 -51.24 -13.46 -5.84
CA GLN A 75 -50.49 -14.19 -6.85
C GLN A 75 -51.33 -14.53 -8.08
N ALA A 76 -52.60 -14.92 -7.91
CA ALA A 76 -53.49 -15.19 -9.04
C ALA A 76 -53.82 -13.91 -9.84
N ARG A 77 -54.02 -12.79 -9.13
CA ARG A 77 -54.19 -11.47 -9.75
C ARG A 77 -52.96 -11.02 -10.54
N GLU A 78 -51.75 -11.24 -10.02
CA GLU A 78 -50.49 -10.94 -10.72
C GLU A 78 -50.30 -11.77 -11.99
N ARG A 79 -50.78 -13.02 -11.99
CA ARG A 79 -50.83 -13.87 -13.19
C ARG A 79 -51.90 -13.46 -14.21
N GLY A 80 -52.68 -12.41 -13.92
CA GLY A 80 -53.75 -11.92 -14.79
C GLY A 80 -55.03 -12.76 -14.76
N GLU A 81 -55.17 -13.66 -13.76
CA GLU A 81 -56.38 -14.45 -13.58
C GLU A 81 -57.51 -13.58 -13.00
N GLN A 82 -58.74 -13.80 -13.44
CA GLN A 82 -59.89 -13.08 -12.91
C GLN A 82 -60.36 -13.76 -11.61
N VAL A 83 -59.82 -13.30 -10.49
CA VAL A 83 -60.12 -13.81 -9.14
C VAL A 83 -60.91 -12.80 -8.32
N THR A 84 -61.79 -13.30 -7.44
CA THR A 84 -62.55 -12.51 -6.48
C THR A 84 -61.83 -12.46 -5.14
N ALA A 85 -61.89 -11.31 -4.46
CA ALA A 85 -61.31 -11.15 -3.14
C ALA A 85 -61.91 -12.18 -2.16
N PRO A 86 -61.08 -12.82 -1.32
CA PRO A 86 -61.54 -13.80 -0.35
C PRO A 86 -62.47 -13.16 0.70
N ALA A 87 -63.42 -13.94 1.22
CA ALA A 87 -64.43 -13.45 2.13
C ALA A 87 -63.84 -13.18 3.53
N PRO A 88 -64.32 -12.13 4.24
CA PRO A 88 -63.91 -11.87 5.62
C PRO A 88 -64.19 -13.07 6.55
N MET A 89 -63.32 -13.26 7.53
CA MET A 89 -63.43 -14.35 8.50
C MET A 89 -64.24 -13.92 9.73
N PRO A 90 -65.02 -14.82 10.35
CA PRO A 90 -65.66 -14.54 11.63
C PRO A 90 -64.61 -14.45 12.75
N PHE A 91 -64.90 -13.64 13.78
CA PHE A 91 -64.06 -13.58 14.96
C PHE A 91 -64.15 -14.87 15.79
N ASP A 92 -63.00 -15.50 16.02
CA ASP A 92 -62.86 -16.60 16.98
C ASP A 92 -61.85 -16.23 18.07
N ARG A 93 -62.35 -16.08 19.31
CA ARG A 93 -61.55 -15.63 20.46
C ARG A 93 -60.33 -16.51 20.69
N ALA A 94 -60.50 -17.83 20.68
CA ALA A 94 -59.42 -18.76 20.99
C ALA A 94 -58.27 -18.70 19.97
N THR A 95 -58.61 -18.52 18.68
CA THR A 95 -57.62 -18.36 17.61
C THR A 95 -56.89 -17.03 17.70
N GLN A 96 -57.61 -15.93 17.96
CA GLN A 96 -56.97 -14.61 18.08
C GLN A 96 -56.07 -14.50 19.31
N GLU A 97 -56.47 -15.07 20.46
CA GLU A 97 -55.62 -15.12 21.66
C GLU A 97 -54.32 -15.89 21.41
N ARG A 98 -54.37 -17.00 20.64
CA ARG A 98 -53.17 -17.74 20.24
C ARG A 98 -52.28 -16.92 19.30
N ARG A 99 -52.88 -16.19 18.36
CA ARG A 99 -52.16 -15.31 17.43
C ARG A 99 -51.49 -14.15 18.15
N ALA A 100 -52.20 -13.47 19.05
CA ALA A 100 -51.66 -12.41 19.88
C ALA A 100 -50.48 -12.90 20.72
N LYS A 101 -50.63 -14.04 21.42
CA LYS A 101 -49.55 -14.63 22.21
C LYS A 101 -48.33 -15.03 21.38
N ARG A 102 -48.51 -15.41 20.11
CA ARG A 102 -47.39 -15.66 19.19
C ARG A 102 -46.70 -14.34 18.83
N ALA A 103 -47.46 -13.34 18.38
CA ALA A 103 -46.90 -12.02 18.04
C ALA A 103 -46.17 -11.36 19.21
N GLU A 104 -46.68 -11.49 20.44
CA GLU A 104 -46.03 -11.01 21.66
C GLU A 104 -44.69 -11.72 21.92
N ARG A 105 -44.60 -13.02 21.64
CA ARG A 105 -43.34 -13.78 21.74
C ARG A 105 -42.36 -13.34 20.66
N ASP A 106 -42.81 -13.23 19.42
CA ASP A 106 -41.98 -12.79 18.29
C ASP A 106 -41.43 -11.38 18.56
N LEU A 107 -42.25 -10.48 19.10
CA LEU A 107 -41.84 -9.13 19.50
C LEU A 107 -40.82 -9.16 20.65
N ALA A 108 -41.00 -10.04 21.64
CA ALA A 108 -40.04 -10.19 22.73
C ALA A 108 -38.70 -10.78 22.25
N GLU A 109 -38.71 -11.66 21.24
CA GLU A 109 -37.51 -12.24 20.62
C GLU A 109 -36.67 -11.20 19.86
N LEU A 110 -37.30 -10.18 19.25
CA LEU A 110 -36.59 -9.07 18.59
C LEU A 110 -35.70 -8.27 19.57
N GLY A 111 -35.96 -8.37 20.87
CA GLY A 111 -35.15 -7.73 21.90
C GLY A 111 -35.28 -6.21 21.90
N ARG A 112 -34.29 -5.53 22.49
CA ARG A 112 -34.32 -4.06 22.61
C ARG A 112 -33.78 -3.44 21.33
N VAL A 113 -34.60 -2.62 20.67
CA VAL A 113 -34.19 -1.83 19.50
C VAL A 113 -33.12 -0.82 19.94
N ASN A 114 -31.99 -0.76 19.23
CA ASN A 114 -30.96 0.25 19.44
C ASN A 114 -31.36 1.55 18.72
N PRO A 115 -31.71 2.64 19.43
CA PRO A 115 -32.11 3.89 18.80
C PRO A 115 -30.95 4.59 18.08
N LEU A 116 -29.69 4.27 18.43
CA LEU A 116 -28.49 4.88 17.83
C LEU A 116 -27.99 4.12 16.59
N ALA A 117 -28.62 2.99 16.22
CA ALA A 117 -28.12 2.12 15.17
C ALA A 117 -27.97 2.83 13.80
N LEU A 118 -28.88 3.75 13.49
CA LEU A 118 -28.83 4.51 12.23
C LEU A 118 -27.65 5.49 12.21
N GLU A 119 -27.40 6.18 13.32
CA GLU A 119 -26.28 7.13 13.44
C GLU A 119 -24.93 6.40 13.44
N GLU A 120 -24.83 5.29 14.18
CA GLU A 120 -23.64 4.44 14.23
C GLU A 120 -23.32 3.84 12.86
N PHE A 121 -24.34 3.40 12.12
CA PHE A 121 -24.18 2.90 10.76
C PHE A 121 -23.63 3.97 9.83
N ALA A 122 -24.22 5.18 9.85
CA ALA A 122 -23.76 6.29 9.01
C ALA A 122 -22.31 6.69 9.31
N ALA A 123 -21.93 6.77 10.59
CA ALA A 123 -20.55 7.07 10.99
C ALA A 123 -19.57 5.95 10.58
N LEU A 124 -19.98 4.69 10.67
CA LEU A 124 -19.17 3.56 10.24
C LEU A 124 -19.00 3.52 8.72
N GLU A 125 -20.06 3.83 7.97
CA GLU A 125 -20.04 3.92 6.52
C GLU A 125 -19.11 5.04 6.04
N GLU A 126 -19.15 6.22 6.66
CA GLU A 126 -18.22 7.32 6.34
C GLU A 126 -16.76 6.89 6.58
N ARG A 127 -16.49 6.27 7.73
CA ARG A 127 -15.14 5.77 8.06
C ARG A 127 -14.70 4.68 7.08
N TYR A 128 -15.60 3.79 6.68
CA TYR A 128 -15.31 2.75 5.71
C TYR A 128 -14.93 3.35 4.35
N ASN A 129 -15.73 4.30 3.85
CA ASN A 129 -15.49 4.96 2.57
C ASN A 129 -14.15 5.72 2.57
N PHE A 130 -13.85 6.43 3.67
CA PHE A 130 -12.57 7.11 3.85
C PHE A 130 -11.38 6.13 3.79
N LEU A 131 -11.42 5.08 4.61
CA LEU A 131 -10.34 4.08 4.65
C LEU A 131 -10.20 3.31 3.34
N SER A 132 -11.30 3.01 2.65
CA SER A 132 -11.26 2.33 1.35
C SER A 132 -10.60 3.22 0.29
N THR A 133 -10.87 4.52 0.32
CA THR A 133 -10.24 5.48 -0.60
C THR A 133 -8.73 5.54 -0.33
N GLN A 134 -8.33 5.69 0.94
CA GLN A 134 -6.91 5.71 1.32
C GLN A 134 -6.18 4.41 0.96
N LEU A 135 -6.85 3.26 1.11
CA LEU A 135 -6.26 1.98 0.73
C LEU A 135 -6.00 1.91 -0.78
N GLU A 136 -6.92 2.42 -1.59
CA GLU A 136 -6.77 2.40 -3.04
C GLU A 136 -5.67 3.36 -3.50
N ASP A 137 -5.57 4.54 -2.87
CA ASP A 137 -4.47 5.48 -3.11
C ASP A 137 -3.10 4.85 -2.81
N VAL A 138 -2.97 4.13 -1.68
CA VAL A 138 -1.72 3.44 -1.31
C VAL A 138 -1.39 2.32 -2.30
N LYS A 139 -2.39 1.56 -2.76
CA LYS A 139 -2.19 0.52 -3.79
C LYS A 139 -1.73 1.13 -5.12
N SER A 140 -2.33 2.24 -5.54
CA SER A 140 -1.93 2.95 -6.75
C SER A 140 -0.50 3.46 -6.64
N ALA A 141 -0.16 4.15 -5.54
CA ALA A 141 1.18 4.66 -5.30
C ALA A 141 2.24 3.53 -5.28
N ARG A 142 1.91 2.37 -4.70
CA ARG A 142 2.79 1.19 -4.73
C ARG A 142 3.01 0.71 -6.16
N LYS A 143 1.96 0.66 -6.99
CA LYS A 143 2.07 0.25 -8.39
C LYS A 143 2.95 1.23 -9.16
N ASP A 144 2.71 2.53 -9.02
CA ASP A 144 3.48 3.56 -9.70
C ASP A 144 4.97 3.49 -9.33
N LEU A 145 5.28 3.23 -8.06
CA LEU A 145 6.68 3.04 -7.62
C LEU A 145 7.32 1.79 -8.23
N LEU A 146 6.58 0.68 -8.37
CA LEU A 146 7.09 -0.53 -9.02
C LEU A 146 7.35 -0.30 -10.51
N ASP A 147 6.50 0.46 -11.18
CA ASP A 147 6.67 0.83 -12.59
C ASP A 147 7.92 1.72 -12.76
N VAL A 148 8.14 2.69 -11.86
CA VAL A 148 9.37 3.51 -11.85
C VAL A 148 10.62 2.66 -11.62
N ILE A 149 10.58 1.69 -10.71
CA ILE A 149 11.71 0.77 -10.48
C ILE A 149 12.02 -0.01 -11.76
N ALA A 150 11.00 -0.55 -12.43
CA ALA A 150 11.19 -1.29 -13.68
C ALA A 150 11.81 -0.43 -14.79
N ASP A 151 11.37 0.83 -14.92
CA ASP A 151 11.94 1.77 -15.88
C ASP A 151 13.41 2.11 -15.57
N VAL A 152 13.74 2.29 -14.29
CA VAL A 152 15.11 2.55 -13.85
C VAL A 152 16.00 1.33 -14.12
N ASP A 153 15.51 0.12 -13.80
CA ASP A 153 16.24 -1.12 -14.06
C ASP A 153 16.51 -1.31 -15.56
N ALA A 154 15.50 -1.08 -16.41
CA ALA A 154 15.67 -1.14 -17.87
C ALA A 154 16.71 -0.14 -18.37
N ARG A 155 16.75 1.08 -17.77
CA ARG A 155 17.75 2.08 -18.12
C ARG A 155 19.15 1.69 -17.64
N ILE A 156 19.28 1.14 -16.44
CA ILE A 156 20.55 0.64 -15.90
C ILE A 156 21.09 -0.47 -16.81
N LEU A 157 20.25 -1.43 -17.18
CA LEU A 157 20.60 -2.53 -18.09
C LEU A 157 21.15 -1.99 -19.41
N GLN A 158 20.43 -1.05 -20.05
CA GLN A 158 20.88 -0.45 -21.29
C GLN A 158 22.25 0.22 -21.14
N VAL A 159 22.41 1.09 -20.14
CA VAL A 159 23.67 1.83 -19.93
C VAL A 159 24.82 0.89 -19.60
N PHE A 160 24.56 -0.16 -18.81
CA PHE A 160 25.55 -1.18 -18.48
C PHE A 160 25.98 -1.97 -19.72
N THR A 161 25.04 -2.47 -20.53
CA THR A 161 25.36 -3.23 -21.76
C THR A 161 26.17 -2.38 -22.72
N GLU A 162 25.73 -1.14 -22.99
CA GLU A 162 26.47 -0.21 -23.85
C GLU A 162 27.90 0.04 -23.33
N ALA A 163 28.04 0.29 -22.02
CA ALA A 163 29.34 0.49 -21.40
C ALA A 163 30.22 -0.76 -21.43
N PHE A 164 29.65 -1.94 -21.18
CA PHE A 164 30.38 -3.20 -21.21
C PHE A 164 30.90 -3.50 -22.61
N ASP A 165 30.07 -3.35 -23.64
CA ASP A 165 30.46 -3.61 -25.04
C ASP A 165 31.56 -2.64 -25.51
N ASP A 166 31.47 -1.37 -25.10
CA ASP A 166 32.50 -0.36 -25.38
C ASP A 166 33.82 -0.73 -24.71
N VAL A 167 33.81 -1.06 -23.41
CA VAL A 167 35.01 -1.43 -22.66
C VAL A 167 35.58 -2.76 -23.18
N ALA A 168 34.76 -3.74 -23.53
CA ALA A 168 35.19 -5.03 -24.08
C ALA A 168 35.94 -4.87 -25.39
N ARG A 169 35.43 -4.01 -26.29
CA ARG A 169 36.08 -3.67 -27.57
C ARG A 169 37.44 -2.99 -27.33
N GLU A 170 37.47 -1.94 -26.52
CA GLU A 170 38.73 -1.24 -26.22
C GLU A 170 39.73 -2.13 -25.47
N PHE A 171 39.27 -3.04 -24.61
CA PHE A 171 40.13 -3.94 -23.87
C PHE A 171 40.89 -4.89 -24.79
N SER A 172 40.23 -5.48 -25.79
CA SER A 172 40.91 -6.34 -26.76
C SER A 172 42.01 -5.59 -27.53
N ASP A 173 41.74 -4.35 -27.96
CA ASP A 173 42.70 -3.52 -28.70
C ASP A 173 43.88 -3.07 -27.83
N VAL A 174 43.61 -2.58 -26.62
CA VAL A 174 44.63 -2.15 -25.65
C VAL A 174 45.49 -3.34 -25.22
N PHE A 175 44.88 -4.50 -24.98
CA PHE A 175 45.61 -5.70 -24.59
C PHE A 175 46.55 -6.18 -25.70
N ALA A 176 46.10 -6.18 -26.96
CA ALA A 176 46.93 -6.55 -28.11
C ALA A 176 48.11 -5.57 -28.32
N ALA A 177 47.91 -4.28 -28.04
CA ALA A 177 48.97 -3.27 -28.09
C ALA A 177 50.03 -3.47 -26.98
N LEU A 178 49.59 -3.81 -25.77
CA LEU A 178 50.48 -4.09 -24.63
C LEU A 178 51.18 -5.44 -24.73
N PHE A 179 50.56 -6.44 -25.36
CA PHE A 179 51.08 -7.79 -25.54
C PHE A 179 51.00 -8.23 -27.02
N PRO A 180 52.03 -7.94 -27.84
CA PRO A 180 52.06 -8.39 -29.23
C PRO A 180 51.91 -9.92 -29.34
N GLY A 181 50.86 -10.37 -30.02
CA GLY A 181 50.52 -11.80 -30.16
C GLY A 181 49.76 -12.40 -28.96
N GLY A 182 49.32 -11.58 -28.02
CA GLY A 182 48.39 -11.95 -26.96
C GLY A 182 46.94 -11.60 -27.29
N GLU A 183 46.00 -12.24 -26.61
CA GLU A 183 44.56 -11.94 -26.71
C GLU A 183 43.98 -11.70 -25.31
N GLY A 184 43.16 -10.65 -25.16
CA GLY A 184 42.42 -10.34 -23.94
C GLY A 184 40.92 -10.29 -24.24
N ARG A 185 40.10 -10.84 -23.33
CA ARG A 185 38.63 -10.82 -23.43
C ARG A 185 37.99 -10.51 -22.08
N LEU A 186 36.89 -9.79 -22.13
CA LEU A 186 36.00 -9.58 -20.99
C LEU A 186 34.79 -10.51 -21.12
N LEU A 187 34.42 -11.13 -20.01
CA LEU A 187 33.28 -12.04 -19.91
C LEU A 187 32.41 -11.61 -18.74
N LEU A 188 31.11 -11.82 -18.88
CA LEU A 188 30.18 -11.72 -17.77
C LEU A 188 30.12 -13.08 -17.08
N SER A 189 30.16 -13.09 -15.75
CA SER A 189 30.02 -14.35 -15.00
C SER A 189 28.63 -14.97 -15.17
N ASP A 190 27.60 -14.13 -15.31
CA ASP A 190 26.22 -14.50 -15.58
C ASP A 190 25.60 -13.56 -16.64
N PRO A 191 25.58 -13.95 -17.93
CA PRO A 191 25.04 -13.11 -18.99
C PRO A 191 23.52 -12.86 -18.90
N ASP A 192 22.79 -13.70 -18.16
CA ASP A 192 21.32 -13.62 -18.08
C ASP A 192 20.85 -12.67 -16.96
N ASP A 193 21.73 -12.32 -16.01
CA ASP A 193 21.47 -11.36 -14.94
C ASP A 193 22.54 -10.25 -14.92
N LEU A 194 22.36 -9.24 -15.77
CA LEU A 194 23.27 -8.10 -15.87
C LEU A 194 23.29 -7.20 -14.61
N LEU A 195 22.30 -7.29 -13.72
CA LEU A 195 22.26 -6.49 -12.49
C LEU A 195 23.10 -7.12 -11.37
N ALA A 196 23.22 -8.45 -11.35
CA ALA A 196 23.98 -9.18 -10.34
C ALA A 196 25.30 -9.81 -10.85
N THR A 197 25.54 -9.82 -12.16
CA THR A 197 26.74 -10.42 -12.74
C THR A 197 28.03 -9.71 -12.33
N GLY A 198 29.10 -10.48 -12.15
CA GLY A 198 30.46 -10.00 -12.14
C GLY A 198 31.06 -9.87 -13.54
N VAL A 199 32.22 -9.22 -13.61
CA VAL A 199 33.06 -9.12 -14.82
C VAL A 199 34.31 -9.96 -14.61
N GLU A 200 34.51 -10.96 -15.46
CA GLU A 200 35.72 -11.79 -15.51
C GLU A 200 36.67 -11.27 -16.60
N VAL A 201 37.96 -11.19 -16.26
CA VAL A 201 39.03 -10.82 -17.19
C VAL A 201 39.82 -12.07 -17.57
N GLU A 202 39.78 -12.42 -18.85
CA GLU A 202 40.60 -13.48 -19.44
C GLU A 202 41.73 -12.90 -20.25
N ALA A 203 42.93 -13.40 -20.00
CA ALA A 203 44.14 -12.96 -20.68
C ALA A 203 44.92 -14.16 -21.21
N ARG A 204 45.39 -14.04 -22.45
CA ARG A 204 46.28 -14.98 -23.12
C ARG A 204 47.57 -14.26 -23.52
N PRO A 205 48.62 -14.35 -22.70
CA PRO A 205 49.95 -13.85 -23.08
C PRO A 205 50.51 -14.62 -24.29
N PRO A 206 51.47 -14.04 -25.03
CA PRO A 206 52.07 -14.68 -26.21
C PRO A 206 52.67 -16.05 -25.86
N GLY A 207 52.26 -17.08 -26.61
CA GLY A 207 52.73 -18.45 -26.43
C GLY A 207 52.13 -19.22 -25.24
N LYS A 208 51.17 -18.66 -24.49
CA LYS A 208 50.50 -19.32 -23.36
C LYS A 208 49.02 -19.64 -23.63
N LYS A 209 48.44 -20.50 -22.79
CA LYS A 209 46.99 -20.78 -22.75
C LYS A 209 46.25 -19.64 -22.04
N ILE A 210 44.96 -19.48 -22.35
CA ILE A 210 44.06 -18.54 -21.70
C ILE A 210 44.00 -18.84 -20.20
N LYS A 211 44.11 -17.81 -19.37
CA LYS A 211 44.00 -17.90 -17.92
C LYS A 211 43.14 -16.76 -17.40
N ARG A 212 42.40 -17.02 -16.31
CA ARG A 212 41.77 -15.98 -15.49
C ARG A 212 42.84 -15.11 -14.83
N LEU A 213 42.51 -13.84 -14.57
CA LEU A 213 43.41 -12.88 -13.91
C LEU A 213 44.05 -13.42 -12.62
N SER A 214 43.31 -14.22 -11.84
CA SER A 214 43.79 -14.84 -10.58
C SER A 214 44.92 -15.86 -10.77
N LEU A 215 45.13 -16.36 -11.99
CA LEU A 215 46.08 -17.43 -12.33
C LEU A 215 47.32 -16.93 -13.10
N LEU A 216 47.48 -15.61 -13.24
CA LEU A 216 48.61 -14.96 -13.92
C LEU A 216 49.79 -14.72 -12.97
N SER A 217 51.00 -14.56 -13.53
CA SER A 217 52.17 -14.13 -12.76
C SER A 217 52.03 -12.68 -12.29
N GLY A 218 52.77 -12.27 -11.25
CA GLY A 218 52.65 -10.93 -10.67
C GLY A 218 52.78 -9.78 -11.68
N GLY A 219 53.75 -9.84 -12.59
CA GLY A 219 53.92 -8.83 -13.66
C GLY A 219 52.83 -8.87 -14.72
N GLU A 220 52.40 -10.07 -15.14
CA GLU A 220 51.29 -10.23 -16.09
C GLU A 220 49.96 -9.73 -15.51
N LYS A 221 49.74 -9.94 -14.21
CA LYS A 221 48.56 -9.47 -13.49
C LYS A 221 48.53 -7.93 -13.44
N SER A 222 49.65 -7.29 -13.09
CA SER A 222 49.75 -5.83 -13.06
C SER A 222 49.51 -5.21 -14.43
N LEU A 223 50.12 -5.74 -15.49
CA LEU A 223 49.94 -5.20 -16.84
C LEU A 223 48.50 -5.41 -17.37
N THR A 224 47.88 -6.55 -17.05
CA THR A 224 46.48 -6.82 -17.42
C THR A 224 45.52 -5.87 -16.69
N ALA A 225 45.80 -5.55 -15.41
CA ALA A 225 45.03 -4.57 -14.67
C ALA A 225 45.16 -3.15 -15.25
N VAL A 226 46.38 -2.76 -15.63
CA VAL A 226 46.64 -1.48 -16.31
C VAL A 226 45.94 -1.45 -17.68
N ALA A 227 45.96 -2.54 -18.44
CA ALA A 227 45.23 -2.67 -19.71
C ALA A 227 43.72 -2.45 -19.51
N MET A 228 43.15 -3.02 -18.46
CA MET A 228 41.73 -2.84 -18.10
C MET A 228 41.42 -1.37 -17.76
N LEU A 229 42.26 -0.71 -16.96
CA LEU A 229 42.08 0.69 -16.62
C LEU A 229 42.15 1.59 -17.86
N VAL A 230 43.14 1.38 -18.74
CA VAL A 230 43.28 2.15 -19.98
C VAL A 230 42.10 1.89 -20.93
N ALA A 231 41.59 0.66 -21.01
CA ALA A 231 40.41 0.34 -21.80
C ALA A 231 39.16 1.10 -21.30
N ILE A 232 38.96 1.15 -19.98
CA ILE A 232 37.89 1.95 -19.37
C ILE A 232 38.04 3.43 -19.72
N PHE A 233 39.25 3.98 -19.63
CA PHE A 233 39.52 5.39 -19.92
C PHE A 233 39.28 5.75 -21.39
N ARG A 234 39.62 4.85 -22.32
CA ARG A 234 39.35 5.03 -23.75
C ARG A 234 37.87 4.92 -24.09
N ALA A 235 37.17 3.96 -23.48
CA ALA A 235 35.74 3.78 -23.69
C ALA A 235 34.92 4.94 -23.10
N ARG A 236 35.34 5.48 -21.94
CA ARG A 236 34.66 6.55 -21.22
C ARG A 236 35.67 7.62 -20.77
N PRO A 237 36.01 8.58 -21.66
CA PRO A 237 37.01 9.59 -21.36
C PRO A 237 36.53 10.55 -20.27
N SER A 238 37.40 10.77 -19.28
CA SER A 238 37.25 11.75 -18.20
C SER A 238 37.98 13.04 -18.59
N PRO A 239 37.55 14.22 -18.10
CA PRO A 239 38.27 15.47 -18.32
C PRO A 239 39.73 15.41 -17.84
N PHE A 240 39.99 14.70 -16.73
CA PHE A 240 41.33 14.47 -16.23
C PHE A 240 41.49 13.11 -15.53
N TYR A 241 42.73 12.65 -15.46
CA TYR A 241 43.15 11.44 -14.76
C TYR A 241 44.32 11.75 -13.83
N VAL A 242 44.32 11.14 -12.64
CA VAL A 242 45.44 11.18 -11.69
C VAL A 242 45.96 9.75 -11.54
N MET A 243 47.26 9.58 -11.74
CA MET A 243 47.94 8.28 -11.66
C MET A 243 49.12 8.42 -10.70
N ASP A 244 49.18 7.53 -9.70
CA ASP A 244 50.23 7.55 -8.69
C ASP A 244 51.04 6.26 -8.76
N GLU A 245 52.30 6.38 -9.20
CA GLU A 245 53.29 5.30 -9.35
C GLU A 245 52.76 4.00 -10.02
N VAL A 246 51.83 4.14 -10.96
CA VAL A 246 51.15 3.02 -11.63
C VAL A 246 52.11 2.13 -12.43
N GLU A 247 53.28 2.66 -12.76
CA GLU A 247 54.32 1.99 -13.52
C GLU A 247 55.42 1.33 -12.68
N ALA A 248 55.41 1.47 -11.34
CA ALA A 248 56.52 1.06 -10.47
C ALA A 248 56.80 -0.46 -10.50
N ALA A 249 55.81 -1.27 -10.89
CA ALA A 249 55.92 -2.72 -11.00
C ALA A 249 56.23 -3.21 -12.44
N LEU A 250 56.49 -2.31 -13.39
CA LEU A 250 56.68 -2.65 -14.80
C LEU A 250 58.17 -2.71 -15.18
N ASP A 251 58.50 -3.61 -16.11
CA ASP A 251 59.83 -3.66 -16.73
C ASP A 251 59.99 -2.60 -17.83
N ASP A 252 61.24 -2.35 -18.26
CA ASP A 252 61.57 -1.31 -19.26
C ASP A 252 60.86 -1.45 -20.61
N ILE A 253 60.44 -2.67 -20.98
CA ILE A 253 59.75 -2.93 -22.25
C ILE A 253 58.28 -2.55 -22.10
N ASN A 254 57.64 -3.02 -21.03
CA ASN A 254 56.24 -2.76 -20.76
C ASN A 254 55.98 -1.32 -20.33
N LEU A 255 56.92 -0.69 -19.62
CA LEU A 255 56.91 0.74 -19.33
C LEU A 255 56.80 1.55 -20.61
N ARG A 256 57.65 1.28 -21.62
CA ARG A 256 57.59 1.98 -22.91
C ARG A 256 56.27 1.78 -23.65
N ARG A 257 55.64 0.61 -23.56
CA ARG A 257 54.32 0.36 -24.14
C ARG A 257 53.23 1.16 -23.43
N LEU A 258 53.27 1.21 -22.10
CA LEU A 258 52.36 2.03 -21.30
C LEU A 258 52.49 3.52 -21.64
N LEU A 259 53.71 4.03 -21.77
CA LEU A 259 53.96 5.42 -22.15
C LEU A 259 53.36 5.76 -23.53
N GLY A 260 53.42 4.84 -24.49
CA GLY A 260 52.75 5.01 -25.79
C GLY A 260 51.23 5.13 -25.67
N LEU A 261 50.61 4.45 -24.70
CA LEU A 261 49.17 4.61 -24.41
C LEU A 261 48.87 5.94 -23.74
N PHE A 262 49.75 6.41 -22.84
CA PHE A 262 49.59 7.72 -22.20
C PHE A 262 49.68 8.87 -23.22
N GLU A 263 50.56 8.77 -24.21
CA GLU A 263 50.61 9.75 -25.31
C GLU A 263 49.29 9.81 -26.10
N GLN A 264 48.64 8.66 -26.32
CA GLN A 264 47.33 8.61 -26.97
C GLN A 264 46.24 9.22 -26.10
N LEU A 265 46.19 8.87 -24.81
CA LEU A 265 45.20 9.41 -23.86
C LEU A 265 45.34 10.92 -23.67
N ARG A 266 46.58 11.42 -23.64
CA ARG A 266 46.90 12.85 -23.54
C ARG A 266 46.28 13.68 -24.66
N ALA A 267 46.02 13.10 -25.83
CA ALA A 267 45.38 13.82 -26.94
C ALA A 267 43.92 14.23 -26.64
N GLN A 268 43.28 13.57 -25.68
CA GLN A 268 41.85 13.74 -25.38
C GLN A 268 41.58 14.17 -23.93
N SER A 269 42.48 13.86 -22.99
CA SER A 269 42.30 14.10 -21.55
C SER A 269 43.56 14.68 -20.90
N GLN A 270 43.39 15.40 -19.79
CA GLN A 270 44.52 15.85 -18.97
C GLN A 270 45.04 14.71 -18.08
N LEU A 271 46.35 14.45 -18.09
CA LEU A 271 46.97 13.46 -17.21
C LEU A 271 47.87 14.13 -16.17
N LEU A 272 47.63 13.85 -14.90
CA LEU A 272 48.55 14.09 -13.79
C LEU A 272 49.18 12.75 -13.40
N VAL A 273 50.49 12.62 -13.58
CA VAL A 273 51.23 11.41 -13.24
C VAL A 273 52.26 11.73 -12.16
N ILE A 274 52.17 11.02 -11.03
CA ILE A 274 53.15 11.05 -9.95
C ILE A 274 54.06 9.86 -10.18
N THR A 275 55.35 10.12 -10.35
CA THR A 275 56.32 9.09 -10.72
C THR A 275 57.75 9.47 -10.33
N HIS A 276 58.56 8.45 -10.08
CA HIS A 276 60.02 8.56 -9.99
C HIS A 276 60.74 7.97 -11.23
N GLN A 277 60.00 7.47 -12.23
CA GLN A 277 60.54 6.83 -13.42
C GLN A 277 60.96 7.86 -14.48
N LYS A 278 62.25 7.89 -14.82
CA LYS A 278 62.80 8.82 -15.83
C LYS A 278 62.09 8.73 -17.18
N PRO A 279 61.79 7.53 -17.74
CA PRO A 279 61.10 7.44 -19.02
C PRO A 279 59.71 8.09 -19.02
N THR A 280 58.98 8.02 -17.89
CA THR A 280 57.68 8.68 -17.75
C THR A 280 57.81 10.20 -17.71
N MET A 281 58.85 10.71 -17.03
CA MET A 281 59.13 12.15 -16.96
C MET A 281 59.49 12.74 -18.33
N GLU A 282 60.13 11.98 -19.21
CA GLU A 282 60.59 12.44 -20.53
C GLU A 282 59.44 12.76 -21.51
N ILE A 283 58.28 12.09 -21.37
CA ILE A 283 57.11 12.32 -22.23
C ILE A 283 56.20 13.45 -21.73
N ALA A 284 56.44 13.96 -20.52
CA ALA A 284 55.61 14.97 -19.89
C ALA A 284 55.75 16.37 -20.54
N ASP A 285 54.67 17.14 -20.55
CA ASP A 285 54.71 18.54 -21.00
C ASP A 285 55.29 19.48 -19.96
N ALA A 286 54.96 19.22 -18.70
CA ALA A 286 55.42 19.95 -17.54
C ALA A 286 55.72 18.96 -16.42
N LEU A 287 56.76 19.25 -15.66
CA LEU A 287 57.16 18.56 -14.46
C LEU A 287 56.95 19.47 -13.27
N TYR A 288 56.36 18.91 -12.22
CA TYR A 288 56.24 19.54 -10.92
C TYR A 288 57.07 18.72 -9.94
N GLY A 289 58.24 19.24 -9.56
CA GLY A 289 59.10 18.65 -8.56
C GLY A 289 58.69 19.13 -7.16
N VAL A 290 58.44 18.20 -6.25
CA VAL A 290 58.19 18.52 -4.84
C VAL A 290 59.48 18.28 -4.07
N SER A 291 59.97 19.30 -3.35
CA SER A 291 61.09 19.16 -2.42
C SER A 291 60.64 19.53 -1.01
N MET A 292 61.05 18.72 -0.03
CA MET A 292 60.78 18.98 1.38
C MET A 292 62.05 19.55 2.01
N GLN A 293 61.97 20.77 2.55
CA GLN A 293 63.05 21.31 3.37
C GLN A 293 62.95 20.72 4.80
N GLY A 294 64.02 20.76 5.58
CA GLY A 294 64.16 20.06 6.88
C GLY A 294 63.08 20.38 7.93
N ASP A 295 62.28 21.40 7.66
CA ASP A 295 61.20 21.98 8.46
C ASP A 295 59.86 21.23 8.27
N GLY A 296 59.80 20.22 7.37
CA GLY A 296 58.57 19.49 7.04
C GLY A 296 57.63 20.23 6.08
N ILE A 297 58.03 21.41 5.60
CA ILE A 297 57.29 22.20 4.61
C ILE A 297 57.70 21.75 3.21
N SER A 298 56.71 21.33 2.41
CA SER A 298 56.91 20.95 1.01
C SER A 298 56.85 22.20 0.12
N THR A 299 57.86 22.39 -0.72
CA THR A 299 57.91 23.43 -1.75
C THR A 299 57.76 22.79 -3.11
N VAL A 300 56.95 23.39 -3.99
CA VAL A 300 56.72 22.90 -5.35
C VAL A 300 57.52 23.75 -6.34
N ILE A 301 58.30 23.10 -7.19
CA ILE A 301 59.05 23.71 -8.28
C ILE A 301 58.44 23.20 -9.58
N SER A 302 58.17 24.08 -10.55
CA SER A 302 57.61 23.69 -11.85
C SER A 302 58.61 23.95 -12.97
N GLN A 303 58.67 23.04 -13.94
CA GLN A 303 59.50 23.16 -15.14
C GLN A 303 58.71 22.63 -16.35
N ARG A 304 58.60 23.42 -17.41
CA ARG A 304 57.96 22.99 -18.67
C ARG A 304 59.00 22.40 -19.61
N ILE A 305 58.75 21.18 -20.13
CA ILE A 305 59.68 20.47 -21.02
C ILE A 305 59.38 20.77 -22.50
N ARG A 306 58.10 20.94 -22.87
CA ARG A 306 57.66 21.25 -24.25
C ARG A 306 56.89 22.58 -24.31
N GLY A 307 57.51 23.60 -24.90
CA GLY A 307 56.88 24.84 -25.38
C GLY A 307 56.54 25.91 -24.33
N GLU A 308 57.14 27.09 -24.49
CA GLU A 308 56.93 28.38 -23.79
C GLU A 308 57.25 28.46 -22.29
N THR A 309 58.37 29.15 -22.04
CA THR A 309 58.89 29.67 -20.78
C THR A 309 57.82 30.39 -19.97
N LEU A 310 57.43 29.82 -18.84
CA LEU A 310 56.72 30.56 -17.80
C LEU A 310 57.73 31.22 -16.87
N VAL A 311 57.64 32.53 -16.76
CA VAL A 311 58.34 33.32 -15.73
C VAL A 311 57.84 32.85 -14.38
N ALA A 312 58.78 32.57 -13.46
CA ALA A 312 58.49 32.24 -12.08
C ALA A 312 57.58 33.33 -11.46
N SER A 313 56.32 33.00 -11.17
CA SER A 313 55.49 33.81 -10.30
C SER A 313 55.86 33.48 -8.86
N GLY A 314 56.52 34.44 -8.22
CA GLY A 314 56.95 34.35 -6.83
C GLY A 314 55.79 34.22 -5.84
N GLN A 315 56.16 33.60 -4.72
CA GLN A 315 55.68 33.79 -3.35
C GLN A 315 54.37 34.57 -3.15
N SER A 316 53.40 33.90 -2.53
CA SER A 316 52.48 34.50 -1.57
C SER A 316 52.39 33.56 -0.37
#